data_AF-A0AAW1KG14-F1
#
_entry.id   AF-A0AAW1KG14-F1
#
_cell.length_a   1.000
_cell.length_b   1.000
_cell.length_c   1.000
_cell.angle_alpha   90.00
_cell.angle_beta   90.00
_cell.angle_gamma   90.00
#
_symmetry.space_group_name_H-M   'P 1'
#
loop_
_entity.id
_entity.type
_entity.pdbx_description
1 polymer ?
#
loop_
_entity_poly.entity_id
_entity_poly.type
_entity_poly.pdbx_seq_one_letter_code
_entity_poly.pdbx_strand_id
1 'polypeptide(L)'
;MEVILRSSCNAYVILCQYASIIMDYEREQARLLRLMNEVLTDVEFDDETDEGEGDNLEEREDGSDTEQDLDFDTDSDSPDEDLCFVDSDSPDEDLCFVGKDQTTKWKKDAPRKNIRTKAKNIIKHLPGPVGPVKGLTELIDIWTCLIDDTILNIVVENTNTSIDSVLDNYSRSRNAQPTTLPEVKALFGLLYLAGTRKANHLNAEDLWKKES
;
A
#
# COMPACT_ATOMS: atom_id res chain seq x y z
N MET A 1 -40.83 -10.37 -33.42
CA MET A 1 -40.11 -11.65 -33.30
C MET A 1 -38.59 -11.51 -33.54
N GLU A 2 -38.04 -10.28 -33.65
CA GLU A 2 -36.58 -10.06 -33.80
C GLU A 2 -35.84 -9.72 -32.49
N VAL A 3 -36.55 -9.40 -31.40
CA VAL A 3 -35.92 -8.99 -30.14
C VAL A 3 -35.37 -10.19 -29.35
N ILE A 4 -35.94 -11.38 -29.54
CA ILE A 4 -35.53 -12.61 -28.83
C ILE A 4 -34.22 -13.17 -29.42
N LEU A 5 -34.00 -13.03 -30.73
CA LEU A 5 -32.79 -13.55 -31.39
C LEU A 5 -31.52 -12.74 -31.04
N ARG A 6 -31.64 -11.44 -30.78
CA ARG A 6 -30.50 -10.59 -30.37
C ARG A 6 -30.01 -10.88 -28.94
N SER A 7 -30.91 -11.34 -28.06
CA SER A 7 -30.54 -11.71 -26.68
C SER A 7 -29.80 -13.04 -26.60
N SER A 8 -30.12 -14.02 -27.45
CA SER A 8 -29.43 -15.31 -27.50
C SER A 8 -28.03 -15.24 -28.09
N CYS A 9 -27.78 -14.36 -29.08
CA CYS A 9 -26.44 -14.17 -29.64
C CYS A 9 -25.44 -13.62 -28.61
N ASN A 10 -25.87 -12.71 -27.74
CA ASN A 10 -24.96 -12.08 -26.76
C ASN A 10 -24.57 -13.05 -25.62
N ALA A 11 -25.49 -13.92 -25.20
CA ALA A 11 -25.21 -14.96 -24.21
C ALA A 11 -24.22 -16.01 -24.73
N TYR A 12 -24.31 -16.38 -26.01
CA TYR A 12 -23.40 -17.36 -26.62
C TYR A 12 -21.97 -16.81 -26.76
N VAL A 13 -21.82 -15.52 -27.10
CA VAL A 13 -20.51 -14.85 -27.17
C VAL A 13 -19.84 -14.80 -25.80
N ILE A 14 -20.58 -14.44 -24.74
CA ILE A 14 -20.04 -14.41 -23.37
C ILE A 14 -19.63 -15.81 -22.91
N LEU A 15 -20.46 -16.84 -23.17
CA LEU A 15 -20.13 -18.23 -22.83
C LEU A 15 -18.90 -18.74 -23.58
N CYS A 16 -18.72 -18.37 -24.85
CA CYS A 16 -17.52 -18.71 -25.62
C CYS A 16 -16.27 -18.00 -25.10
N GLN A 17 -16.38 -16.75 -24.64
CA GLN A 17 -15.27 -16.01 -24.03
C GLN A 17 -14.87 -16.61 -22.67
N TYR A 18 -15.84 -16.96 -21.83
CA TYR A 18 -15.59 -17.66 -20.57
C TYR A 18 -14.99 -19.05 -20.79
N ALA A 19 -15.48 -19.81 -21.77
CA ALA A 19 -14.90 -21.11 -22.13
C ALA A 19 -13.47 -20.96 -22.66
N SER A 20 -13.16 -19.93 -23.45
CA SER A 20 -11.79 -19.66 -23.92
C SER A 20 -10.85 -19.35 -22.75
N ILE A 21 -11.28 -18.51 -21.80
CA ILE A 21 -10.50 -18.15 -20.61
C ILE A 21 -10.27 -19.36 -19.69
N ILE A 22 -11.28 -20.23 -19.55
CA ILE A 22 -11.17 -21.47 -18.74
C ILE A 22 -10.20 -22.47 -19.40
N MET A 23 -10.27 -22.62 -20.73
CA MET A 23 -9.36 -23.50 -21.48
C MET A 23 -7.90 -23.02 -21.46
N ASP A 24 -7.66 -21.71 -21.40
CA ASP A 24 -6.33 -21.13 -21.25
C ASP A 24 -5.73 -21.39 -19.86
N TYR A 25 -6.56 -21.38 -18.81
CA TYR A 25 -6.13 -21.66 -17.43
C TYR A 25 -5.71 -23.12 -17.23
N GLU A 26 -6.49 -24.08 -17.73
CA GLU A 26 -6.16 -25.50 -17.60
C GLU A 26 -4.86 -25.84 -18.36
N ARG A 27 -4.63 -25.19 -19.50
CA ARG A 27 -3.39 -25.32 -20.29
C ARG A 27 -2.19 -24.76 -19.53
N GLU A 28 -2.32 -23.59 -18.92
CA GLU A 28 -1.21 -23.00 -18.15
C GLU A 28 -0.92 -23.79 -16.87
N GLN A 29 -1.95 -24.34 -16.20
CA GLN A 29 -1.77 -25.22 -15.04
C GLN A 29 -1.00 -26.50 -15.40
N ALA A 30 -1.30 -27.11 -16.55
CA ALA A 30 -0.57 -28.29 -17.03
C ALA A 30 0.89 -27.96 -17.39
N ARG A 31 1.15 -26.77 -17.95
CA ARG A 31 2.51 -26.29 -18.22
C ARG A 31 3.31 -26.08 -16.93
N LEU A 32 2.72 -25.46 -15.91
CA LEU A 32 3.39 -25.20 -14.63
C LEU A 32 3.72 -26.49 -13.87
N LEU A 33 2.80 -27.46 -13.85
CA LEU A 33 3.04 -28.77 -13.24
C LEU A 33 4.19 -29.53 -13.91
N ARG A 34 4.29 -29.43 -15.25
CA ARG A 34 5.39 -30.01 -15.99
C ARG A 34 6.73 -29.35 -15.63
N LEU A 35 6.76 -28.02 -15.56
CA LEU A 35 7.96 -27.27 -15.20
C LEU A 35 8.45 -27.61 -13.78
N MET A 36 7.51 -27.76 -12.83
CA MET A 36 7.85 -28.17 -11.46
C MET A 36 8.45 -29.58 -11.38
N ASN A 37 7.94 -30.52 -12.18
CA ASN A 37 8.47 -31.88 -12.21
C ASN A 37 9.82 -31.97 -12.94
N GLU A 38 10.05 -31.14 -13.97
CA GLU A 38 11.35 -31.07 -14.66
C GLU A 38 12.46 -30.50 -13.75
N VAL A 39 12.14 -29.59 -12.82
CA VAL A 39 13.12 -29.06 -11.85
C VAL A 39 13.42 -30.04 -10.70
N LEU A 40 12.50 -30.96 -10.39
CA LEU A 40 12.63 -31.88 -9.25
C LEU A 40 13.45 -33.14 -9.57
N THR A 41 13.74 -33.42 -10.85
CA THR A 41 14.46 -34.63 -11.27
C THR A 41 15.99 -34.49 -11.31
N ASP A 42 16.52 -33.27 -11.20
CA ASP A 42 17.94 -32.99 -11.48
C ASP A 42 18.77 -32.64 -10.23
N VAL A 43 18.28 -32.95 -9.02
CA VAL A 43 19.04 -32.74 -7.78
C VAL A 43 19.31 -34.07 -7.08
N GLU A 44 20.22 -34.86 -7.63
CA GLU A 44 21.04 -35.76 -6.81
C GLU A 44 22.00 -34.87 -5.99
N PHE A 45 21.83 -34.87 -4.67
CA PHE A 45 22.64 -34.08 -3.76
C PHE A 45 24.00 -34.78 -3.60
N ASP A 46 24.95 -34.43 -4.45
CA ASP A 46 26.36 -34.79 -4.29
C ASP A 46 27.09 -33.63 -3.59
N ASP A 47 27.66 -33.97 -2.44
CA ASP A 47 28.31 -33.09 -1.48
C ASP A 47 29.76 -32.92 -1.88
N GLU A 48 30.08 -31.89 -2.68
CA GLU A 48 31.45 -31.39 -2.83
C GLU A 48 31.43 -30.09 -3.66
N THR A 49 31.61 -28.92 -3.03
CA THR A 49 32.45 -27.88 -3.64
C THR A 49 32.97 -26.85 -2.67
N ASP A 50 34.29 -26.90 -2.59
CA ASP A 50 35.26 -25.96 -2.07
C ASP A 50 35.51 -24.81 -3.08
N GLU A 51 35.91 -23.67 -2.52
CA GLU A 51 36.50 -22.43 -3.07
C GLU A 51 36.05 -21.85 -4.43
N GLY A 52 35.60 -20.58 -4.37
CA GLY A 52 36.16 -19.57 -5.27
C GLY A 52 35.19 -18.55 -5.88
N GLU A 53 35.36 -17.31 -5.41
CA GLU A 53 35.16 -16.02 -6.12
C GLU A 53 33.81 -15.28 -5.97
N GLY A 54 33.88 -14.13 -5.29
CA GLY A 54 33.46 -12.88 -5.91
C GLY A 54 32.33 -12.09 -5.25
N ASP A 55 32.55 -11.67 -4.01
CA ASP A 55 31.79 -10.68 -3.23
C ASP A 55 31.46 -9.37 -3.98
N ASN A 56 30.21 -8.90 -3.85
CA ASN A 56 29.80 -7.49 -3.91
C ASN A 56 28.41 -7.33 -3.24
N LEU A 57 28.32 -7.59 -1.93
CA LEU A 57 27.17 -7.20 -1.12
C LEU A 57 27.21 -5.70 -0.84
N GLU A 58 26.23 -4.93 -1.36
CA GLU A 58 25.94 -3.60 -0.81
C GLU A 58 25.23 -3.78 0.54
N GLU A 59 25.97 -3.49 1.60
CA GLU A 59 25.55 -3.50 2.99
C GLU A 59 24.58 -2.33 3.26
N ARG A 60 23.29 -2.62 3.50
CA ARG A 60 22.37 -1.62 4.07
C ARG A 60 22.45 -1.68 5.59
N GLU A 61 23.01 -0.63 6.16
CA GLU A 61 23.01 -0.36 7.59
C GLU A 61 21.61 0.11 8.01
N ASP A 62 20.73 -0.83 8.37
CA ASP A 62 19.49 -0.49 9.08
C ASP A 62 19.86 -0.16 10.54
N GLY A 63 20.04 1.13 10.81
CA GLY A 63 20.12 1.68 12.16
C GLY A 63 18.84 1.37 12.93
N SER A 64 18.90 0.34 13.76
CA SER A 64 17.89 -0.01 14.76
C SER A 64 17.90 1.04 15.88
N ASP A 65 17.26 2.19 15.67
CA ASP A 65 16.98 3.15 16.73
C ASP A 65 16.01 2.50 17.73
N THR A 66 16.59 2.10 18.85
CA THR A 66 15.93 1.44 19.96
C THR A 66 15.64 2.50 21.00
N GLU A 67 14.50 3.19 20.90
CA GLU A 67 14.00 4.04 21.98
C GLU A 67 13.32 3.12 23.02
N GLN A 68 14.11 2.62 23.97
CA GLN A 68 13.62 1.95 25.18
C GLN A 68 13.16 3.00 26.19
N ASP A 69 11.87 3.27 26.25
CA ASP A 69 11.27 3.91 27.42
C ASP A 69 11.01 2.84 28.49
N LEU A 70 11.88 2.82 29.49
CA LEU A 70 11.76 2.03 30.72
C LEU A 70 10.85 2.76 31.71
N ASP A 71 9.54 2.46 31.68
CA ASP A 71 8.66 2.85 32.78
C ASP A 71 8.77 1.81 33.91
N PHE A 72 9.44 2.23 34.97
CA PHE A 72 9.53 1.56 36.26
C PHE A 72 8.24 1.80 37.05
N ASP A 73 7.33 0.83 37.02
CA ASP A 73 6.20 0.80 37.96
C ASP A 73 6.55 -0.14 39.13
N THR A 74 6.95 0.48 40.24
CA THR A 74 6.81 -0.12 41.58
C THR A 74 5.40 0.17 42.05
N ASP A 75 4.58 -0.86 42.17
CA ASP A 75 3.59 -0.94 43.24
C ASP A 75 3.25 -2.40 43.59
N SER A 76 3.10 -2.60 44.89
CA SER A 76 3.15 -3.84 45.65
C SER A 76 1.84 -4.65 45.65
N ASP A 77 1.98 -5.92 46.08
CA ASP A 77 0.99 -6.80 46.73
C ASP A 77 0.14 -7.77 45.88
N SER A 78 0.62 -9.02 45.72
CA SER A 78 0.14 -10.18 46.50
C SER A 78 0.73 -11.51 45.96
N PRO A 79 1.22 -12.42 46.81
CA PRO A 79 1.74 -13.72 46.39
C PRO A 79 0.61 -14.76 46.35
N ASP A 80 0.49 -15.54 45.29
CA ASP A 80 -0.22 -16.82 45.35
C ASP A 80 0.51 -17.84 44.47
N GLU A 81 1.36 -18.59 45.17
CA GLU A 81 1.62 -20.03 45.06
C GLU A 81 1.63 -20.66 43.65
N ASP A 82 2.87 -20.78 43.16
CA ASP A 82 3.48 -22.04 42.74
C ASP A 82 2.55 -23.28 42.78
N LEU A 83 1.99 -23.64 41.63
CA LEU A 83 1.63 -25.02 41.34
C LEU A 83 2.26 -25.44 40.03
N CYS A 84 3.51 -25.88 40.15
CA CYS A 84 4.14 -26.85 39.28
C CYS A 84 3.19 -28.05 39.07
N PHE A 85 2.45 -28.08 37.95
CA PHE A 85 1.90 -29.34 37.44
C PHE A 85 2.91 -29.94 36.48
N VAL A 86 3.84 -30.72 37.05
CA VAL A 86 4.67 -31.64 36.29
C VAL A 86 3.91 -32.95 36.14
N ASP A 87 4.00 -33.45 34.91
CA ASP A 87 3.88 -34.84 34.49
C ASP A 87 2.54 -35.32 33.91
N SER A 88 2.53 -35.46 32.59
CA SER A 88 2.11 -36.74 32.01
C SER A 88 2.91 -36.95 30.73
N ASP A 89 4.02 -37.65 30.90
CA ASP A 89 4.66 -38.53 29.91
C ASP A 89 3.68 -38.99 28.83
N SER A 90 3.76 -38.37 27.65
CA SER A 90 3.11 -38.83 26.41
C SER A 90 3.96 -38.37 25.22
N PRO A 91 4.13 -39.20 24.18
CA PRO A 91 5.05 -38.92 23.08
C PRO A 91 4.41 -37.88 22.16
N ASP A 92 4.48 -36.61 22.54
CA ASP A 92 3.98 -35.47 21.76
C ASP A 92 4.99 -35.01 20.69
N GLU A 93 5.95 -35.87 20.34
CA GLU A 93 6.91 -35.64 19.25
C GLU A 93 6.23 -35.63 17.87
N ASP A 94 5.02 -36.18 17.76
CA ASP A 94 4.34 -36.36 16.47
C ASP A 94 3.53 -35.16 15.98
N LEU A 95 3.26 -34.13 16.80
CA LEU A 95 2.36 -33.02 16.43
C LEU A 95 3.08 -31.75 15.95
N CYS A 96 4.41 -31.75 15.89
CA CYS A 96 5.18 -30.60 15.40
C CYS A 96 6.36 -31.00 14.49
N PHE A 97 6.72 -30.12 13.56
CA PHE A 97 8.00 -30.13 12.88
C PHE A 97 8.97 -29.23 13.65
N VAL A 98 10.22 -29.65 13.79
CA VAL A 98 11.27 -28.84 14.42
C VAL A 98 12.19 -28.30 13.33
N GLY A 99 12.48 -27.01 13.38
CA GLY A 99 13.43 -26.35 12.49
C GLY A 99 14.85 -26.85 12.69
N LYS A 100 15.73 -26.60 11.71
CA LYS A 100 17.17 -26.97 11.80
C LYS A 100 17.88 -26.34 13.00
N ASP A 101 17.37 -25.21 13.49
CA ASP A 101 17.83 -24.48 14.67
C ASP A 101 17.49 -25.17 16.00
N GLN A 102 16.76 -26.29 15.97
CA GLN A 102 16.26 -27.06 17.12
C GLN A 102 15.39 -26.25 18.10
N THR A 103 15.02 -25.02 17.74
CA THR A 103 14.30 -24.09 18.62
C THR A 103 12.94 -23.72 18.06
N THR A 104 12.83 -23.59 16.74
CA THR A 104 11.57 -23.23 16.08
C THR A 104 10.70 -24.47 15.89
N LYS A 105 9.53 -24.52 16.55
CA LYS A 105 8.56 -25.62 16.43
C LYS A 105 7.32 -25.20 15.65
N TRP A 106 7.00 -25.91 14.57
CA TRP A 106 5.83 -25.70 13.71
C TRP A 106 4.78 -26.77 14.01
N LYS A 107 3.59 -26.40 14.47
CA LYS A 107 2.52 -27.37 14.70
C LYS A 107 1.96 -27.88 13.36
N LYS A 108 1.72 -29.19 13.27
CA LYS A 108 1.13 -29.83 12.08
C LYS A 108 -0.35 -29.49 11.92
N ASP A 109 -1.03 -29.27 13.04
CA ASP A 109 -2.45 -28.94 13.06
C ASP A 109 -2.73 -27.43 13.05
N ALA A 110 -3.83 -27.05 12.41
CA ALA A 110 -4.34 -25.69 12.46
C ALA A 110 -4.64 -25.28 13.92
N PRO A 111 -4.30 -24.04 14.33
CA PRO A 111 -4.57 -23.57 15.69
C PRO A 111 -6.07 -23.63 16.00
N ARG A 112 -6.42 -24.02 17.22
CA ARG A 112 -7.82 -24.12 17.65
C ARG A 112 -8.48 -22.74 17.56
N LYS A 113 -9.61 -22.67 16.86
CA LYS A 113 -10.31 -21.40 16.55
C LYS A 113 -11.04 -20.78 17.74
N ASN A 114 -11.32 -21.56 18.79
CA ASN A 114 -12.02 -21.10 20.00
C ASN A 114 -11.06 -20.80 21.16
N ILE A 115 -9.98 -20.07 20.89
CA ILE A 115 -9.07 -19.57 21.90
C ILE A 115 -9.02 -18.05 21.76
N ARG A 116 -8.96 -17.33 22.89
CA ARG A 116 -8.72 -15.88 22.89
C ARG A 116 -7.43 -15.59 22.14
N THR A 117 -7.47 -14.67 21.17
CA THR A 117 -6.27 -14.14 20.52
C THR A 117 -5.31 -13.65 21.60
N LYS A 118 -4.02 -13.99 21.48
CA LYS A 118 -3.00 -13.58 22.45
C LYS A 118 -3.02 -12.05 22.59
N ALA A 119 -2.67 -11.52 23.76
CA ALA A 119 -2.65 -10.07 24.02
C ALA A 119 -1.62 -9.30 23.15
N LYS A 120 -0.83 -10.02 22.35
CA LYS A 120 0.13 -9.51 21.38
C LYS A 120 -0.36 -9.79 19.96
N ASN A 121 -0.03 -8.90 19.03
CA ASN A 121 -0.45 -8.95 17.63
C ASN A 121 -1.97 -8.74 17.40
N ILE A 122 -2.55 -7.84 18.20
CA ILE A 122 -3.90 -7.31 17.95
C ILE A 122 -3.74 -6.16 16.96
N ILE A 123 -4.29 -6.28 15.75
CA ILE A 123 -4.40 -5.17 14.81
C ILE A 123 -5.37 -4.15 15.43
N LYS A 124 -4.82 -3.12 16.09
CA LYS A 124 -5.60 -2.06 16.76
C LYS A 124 -6.03 -0.96 15.79
N HIS A 125 -5.30 -0.77 14.70
CA HIS A 125 -5.56 0.26 13.70
C HIS A 125 -6.08 -0.38 12.43
N LEU A 126 -7.36 -0.16 12.15
CA LEU A 126 -7.94 -0.50 10.87
C LEU A 126 -7.56 0.57 9.84
N PRO A 127 -7.30 0.20 8.57
CA PRO A 127 -7.08 1.17 7.52
C PRO A 127 -8.36 1.97 7.27
N GLY A 128 -8.23 3.29 7.24
CA GLY A 128 -9.35 4.18 6.94
C GLY A 128 -9.09 5.63 7.35
N PRO A 129 -10.02 6.55 7.03
CA PRO A 129 -9.91 7.95 7.44
C PRO A 129 -9.91 8.07 8.95
N VAL A 130 -8.92 8.80 9.48
CA VAL A 130 -8.73 9.04 10.92
C VAL A 130 -8.99 10.51 11.24
N GLY A 131 -9.43 10.78 12.47
CA GLY A 131 -9.51 12.14 13.01
C GLY A 131 -10.60 12.99 12.32
N PRO A 132 -10.31 14.27 12.00
CA PRO A 132 -11.32 15.23 11.54
C PRO A 132 -11.92 14.89 10.17
N VAL A 133 -11.25 14.04 9.39
CA VAL A 133 -11.72 13.60 8.07
C VAL A 133 -12.73 12.44 8.19
N LYS A 134 -12.85 11.84 9.37
CA LYS A 134 -13.73 10.69 9.60
C LYS A 134 -15.20 11.10 9.48
N GLY A 135 -15.88 10.60 8.46
CA GLY A 135 -17.29 10.87 8.23
C GLY A 135 -17.57 12.06 7.30
N LEU A 136 -16.54 12.73 6.79
CA LEU A 136 -16.71 13.70 5.72
C LEU A 136 -17.07 12.98 4.42
N THR A 137 -18.13 13.43 3.78
CA THR A 137 -18.60 12.92 2.47
C THR A 137 -18.46 13.95 1.37
N GLU A 138 -18.40 15.23 1.72
CA GLU A 138 -18.26 16.30 0.74
C GLU A 138 -16.81 16.45 0.28
N LEU A 139 -16.61 16.49 -1.04
CA LEU A 139 -15.29 16.55 -1.65
C LEU A 139 -14.53 17.81 -1.20
N ILE A 140 -15.24 18.94 -1.11
CA ILE A 140 -14.62 20.22 -0.75
C ILE A 140 -14.12 20.20 0.70
N ASP A 141 -14.87 19.61 1.62
CA ASP A 141 -14.47 19.51 3.03
C ASP A 141 -13.23 18.62 3.18
N ILE A 142 -13.21 17.47 2.49
CA ILE A 142 -12.04 16.58 2.44
C ILE A 142 -10.84 17.32 1.84
N TRP A 143 -11.06 18.08 0.76
CA TRP A 143 -10.00 18.85 0.11
C TRP A 143 -9.42 19.92 1.04
N THR A 144 -10.27 20.62 1.81
CA THR A 144 -9.80 21.62 2.79
C THR A 144 -9.02 21.01 3.95
N CYS A 145 -9.21 19.72 4.26
CA CYS A 145 -8.36 19.01 5.22
C CYS A 145 -6.97 18.68 4.66
N LEU A 146 -6.83 18.55 3.34
CA LEU A 146 -5.55 18.29 2.67
C LEU A 146 -4.79 19.58 2.39
N ILE A 147 -5.50 20.61 1.96
CA ILE A 147 -4.98 21.94 1.64
C ILE A 147 -5.86 22.94 2.39
N ASP A 148 -5.38 23.33 3.56
CA ASP A 148 -6.08 24.27 4.42
C ASP A 148 -5.86 25.73 3.98
N ASP A 149 -6.65 26.63 4.54
CA ASP A 149 -6.49 28.05 4.24
C ASP A 149 -5.15 28.60 4.75
N THR A 150 -4.49 27.95 5.72
CA THR A 150 -3.16 28.37 6.19
C THR A 150 -2.08 28.16 5.12
N ILE A 151 -2.05 26.97 4.51
CA ILE A 151 -1.17 26.65 3.37
C ILE A 151 -1.45 27.61 2.21
N LEU A 152 -2.73 27.85 1.90
CA LEU A 152 -3.09 28.76 0.80
C LEU A 152 -2.66 30.19 1.07
N ASN A 153 -2.79 30.68 2.31
CA ASN A 153 -2.31 32.02 2.68
C ASN A 153 -0.79 32.13 2.56
N ILE A 154 -0.04 31.11 2.98
CA ILE A 154 1.42 31.06 2.79
C ILE A 154 1.77 31.16 1.30
N VAL A 155 1.05 30.47 0.42
CA VAL A 155 1.24 30.57 -1.02
C VAL A 155 0.98 31.99 -1.52
N VAL A 156 -0.13 32.61 -1.09
CA VAL A 156 -0.48 33.99 -1.46
C VAL A 156 0.62 34.98 -1.02
N GLU A 157 1.07 34.91 0.24
CA GLU A 157 2.07 35.82 0.79
C GLU A 157 3.42 35.72 0.06
N ASN A 158 3.90 34.50 -0.16
CA ASN A 158 5.16 34.28 -0.88
C ASN A 158 5.06 34.67 -2.35
N THR A 159 3.90 34.43 -2.98
CA THR A 159 3.67 34.83 -4.37
C THR A 159 3.64 36.35 -4.50
N ASN A 160 2.98 37.05 -3.57
CA ASN A 160 2.94 38.51 -3.57
C ASN A 160 4.32 39.12 -3.33
N THR A 161 5.10 38.56 -2.41
CA THR A 161 6.51 38.95 -2.21
C THR A 161 7.33 38.78 -3.49
N SER A 162 7.08 37.70 -4.24
CA SER A 162 7.75 37.45 -5.52
C SER A 162 7.28 38.43 -6.60
N ILE A 163 5.99 38.76 -6.66
CA ILE A 163 5.42 39.75 -7.58
C ILE A 163 6.05 41.13 -7.34
N ASP A 164 6.15 41.54 -6.08
CA ASP A 164 6.77 42.82 -5.70
C ASP A 164 8.22 42.90 -6.18
N SER A 165 8.97 41.79 -6.13
CA SER A 165 10.37 41.76 -6.60
C SER A 165 10.54 41.93 -8.12
N VAL A 166 9.51 41.60 -8.91
CA VAL A 166 9.55 41.69 -10.38
C VAL A 166 8.69 42.84 -10.92
N LEU A 167 8.03 43.60 -10.05
CA LEU A 167 7.05 44.62 -10.41
C LEU A 167 7.64 45.68 -11.35
N ASP A 168 8.88 46.09 -11.10
CA ASP A 168 9.62 47.07 -11.92
C ASP A 168 9.88 46.59 -13.36
N ASN A 169 9.83 45.28 -13.62
CA ASN A 169 10.02 44.72 -14.96
C ASN A 169 8.78 44.88 -15.85
N TYR A 170 7.63 45.23 -15.28
CA TYR A 170 6.37 45.31 -16.00
C TYR A 170 5.91 46.77 -16.17
N SER A 171 5.81 47.21 -17.43
CA SER A 171 5.31 48.54 -17.77
C SER A 171 3.79 48.70 -17.61
N ARG A 172 3.04 47.59 -17.60
CA ARG A 172 1.57 47.58 -17.42
C ARG A 172 1.21 47.12 -16.01
N SER A 173 0.48 47.96 -15.26
CA SER A 173 0.13 47.64 -13.87
C SER A 173 -0.68 46.35 -13.73
N ARG A 174 -1.48 45.96 -14.75
CA ARG A 174 -2.28 44.72 -14.74
C ARG A 174 -1.43 43.45 -14.68
N ASN A 175 -0.19 43.48 -15.16
CA ASN A 175 0.61 42.27 -15.35
C ASN A 175 1.29 41.78 -14.05
N ALA A 176 1.34 42.63 -13.02
CA ALA A 176 1.98 42.34 -11.74
C ALA A 176 1.10 42.85 -10.58
N GLN A 177 -0.19 42.51 -10.59
CA GLN A 177 -1.08 42.80 -9.46
C GLN A 177 -0.89 41.73 -8.37
N PRO A 178 -1.02 42.11 -7.08
CA PRO A 178 -1.00 41.14 -6.00
C PRO A 178 -2.12 40.14 -6.18
N THR A 179 -1.81 38.88 -5.91
CA THR A 179 -2.73 37.75 -5.97
C THR A 179 -3.55 37.65 -4.68
N THR A 180 -4.77 37.16 -4.82
CA THR A 180 -5.74 36.94 -3.74
C THR A 180 -6.05 35.46 -3.54
N LEU A 181 -6.57 35.11 -2.35
CA LEU A 181 -6.95 33.73 -2.02
C LEU A 181 -7.92 33.09 -3.04
N PRO A 182 -8.98 33.77 -3.53
CA PRO A 182 -9.86 33.21 -4.56
C PRO A 182 -9.14 32.94 -5.88
N GLU A 183 -8.16 33.76 -6.26
CA GLU A 183 -7.38 33.56 -7.49
C GLU A 183 -6.48 32.33 -7.40
N VAL A 184 -5.83 32.11 -6.24
CA VAL A 184 -5.06 30.88 -5.99
C VAL A 184 -5.98 29.65 -6.01
N LYS A 185 -7.15 29.71 -5.35
CA LYS A 185 -8.15 28.63 -5.41
C LYS A 185 -8.62 28.35 -6.84
N ALA A 186 -8.84 29.41 -7.63
CA ALA A 186 -9.17 29.27 -9.05
C ALA A 186 -8.04 28.61 -9.86
N LEU A 187 -6.78 28.95 -9.57
CA LEU A 187 -5.61 28.32 -10.19
C LEU A 187 -5.56 26.81 -9.91
N PHE A 188 -5.78 26.37 -8.66
CA PHE A 188 -5.89 24.94 -8.34
C PHE A 188 -7.02 24.26 -9.12
N GLY A 189 -8.18 24.90 -9.24
CA GLY A 189 -9.28 24.40 -10.06
C GLY A 189 -8.88 24.21 -11.53
N LEU A 190 -8.13 25.16 -12.10
CA LEU A 190 -7.61 25.06 -13.46
C LEU A 190 -6.58 23.93 -13.61
N LEU A 191 -5.68 23.76 -12.63
CA LEU A 191 -4.70 22.67 -12.63
C LEU A 191 -5.37 21.31 -12.57
N TYR A 192 -6.38 21.13 -11.72
CA TYR A 192 -7.17 19.90 -11.69
C TYR A 192 -7.89 19.66 -13.01
N LEU A 193 -8.51 20.69 -13.59
CA LEU A 193 -9.17 20.57 -14.88
C LEU A 193 -8.19 20.15 -15.99
N ALA A 194 -6.99 20.76 -16.04
CA ALA A 194 -5.94 20.38 -16.98
C ALA A 194 -5.49 18.92 -16.77
N GLY A 195 -5.34 18.49 -15.50
CA GLY A 195 -5.02 17.12 -15.15
C GLY A 195 -6.08 16.11 -15.60
N THR A 196 -7.36 16.42 -15.39
CA THR A 196 -8.47 15.55 -15.85
C THR A 196 -8.51 15.40 -17.37
N ARG A 197 -8.12 16.44 -18.10
CA ARG A 197 -8.04 16.46 -19.57
C ARG A 197 -6.74 15.88 -20.12
N LYS A 198 -5.83 15.39 -19.27
CA LYS A 198 -4.48 14.92 -19.65
C LYS A 198 -3.68 15.96 -20.45
N ALA A 199 -3.93 17.24 -20.17
CA ALA A 199 -3.36 18.38 -20.88
C ALA A 199 -2.11 18.94 -20.18
N ASN A 200 -1.51 18.18 -19.25
CA ASN A 200 -0.35 18.59 -18.45
C ASN A 200 0.93 18.85 -19.26
N HIS A 201 1.00 18.34 -20.48
CA HIS A 201 2.14 18.53 -21.40
C HIS A 201 1.93 19.69 -22.39
N LEU A 202 0.72 20.27 -22.44
CA LEU A 202 0.41 21.38 -23.33
C LEU A 202 0.94 22.68 -22.73
N ASN A 203 1.43 23.57 -23.59
CA ASN A 203 1.79 24.92 -23.17
C ASN A 203 0.51 25.74 -22.85
N ALA A 204 0.69 26.87 -22.15
CA ALA A 204 -0.44 27.72 -21.80
C ALA A 204 -1.13 28.32 -23.03
N GLU A 205 -0.42 28.61 -24.11
CA GLU A 205 -0.99 29.21 -25.31
C GLU A 205 -1.99 28.27 -26.01
N ASP A 206 -1.63 26.99 -26.11
CA ASP A 206 -2.46 25.93 -26.67
C ASP A 206 -3.64 25.62 -25.75
N LEU A 207 -3.44 25.66 -24.43
CA LEU A 207 -4.51 25.45 -23.46
C LEU A 207 -5.59 26.55 -23.52
N TRP A 208 -5.18 27.78 -23.81
CA TRP A 208 -6.05 28.97 -23.83
C TRP A 208 -6.38 29.48 -25.22
N LYS A 209 -6.06 28.71 -26.26
CA LYS A 209 -6.40 29.05 -27.64
C LYS A 209 -7.92 28.98 -27.83
N LYS A 210 -8.50 30.09 -28.31
CA LYS A 210 -9.88 30.04 -28.81
C LYS A 210 -9.84 29.38 -30.19
N GLU A 211 -10.69 28.38 -30.40
CA GLU A 211 -10.94 27.89 -31.76
C GLU A 211 -11.44 29.07 -32.59
N SER A 212 -10.69 29.41 -33.62
CA SER A 212 -10.96 30.46 -34.59
C SER A 212 -11.34 29.85 -35.92
#